data_AF-A0A2S2G6R2-F1
#
_entry.id   AF-A0A2S2G6R2-F1
#
_cell.length_a   1.000
_cell.length_b   1.000
_cell.length_c   1.000
_cell.angle_alpha   90.00
_cell.angle_beta   90.00
_cell.angle_gamma   90.00
#
_symmetry.space_group_name_H-M   'P 1'
#
loop_
_entity.id
_entity.type
_entity.pdbx_description
1 polymer ?
#
loop_
_entity_poly.entity_id
_entity_poly.type
_entity_poly.pdbx_seq_one_letter_code
_entity_poly.pdbx_strand_id
1 'polypeptide(L)' 'MSLRFVAKDPETDGANCPTVWVDDENQEIVLQGWKADEETRTACLRTGPIPDTEAVVRLPLRMAAAVREACDAADGTAVR' A
#
# COMPACT_ATOMS: atom_id res chain seq x y z
N MET A 1 -2.50 18.00 -0.71
CA MET A 1 -2.52 16.57 -0.36
C MET A 1 -2.97 16.43 1.06
N SER A 2 -4.09 15.74 1.26
CA SER A 2 -4.70 15.48 2.56
C SER A 2 -4.61 13.98 2.87
N LEU A 3 -3.40 13.54 3.23
CA LEU A 3 -3.14 12.14 3.57
C LEU A 3 -3.74 11.80 4.93
N ARG A 4 -4.74 10.94 4.94
CA ARG A 4 -5.32 10.33 6.13
C ARG A 4 -4.64 9.00 6.41
N PHE A 5 -4.03 8.89 7.58
CA PHE A 5 -3.42 7.66 8.06
C PHE A 5 -4.48 6.58 8.29
N VAL A 6 -4.21 5.37 7.81
CA VAL A 6 -5.05 4.19 8.07
C VAL A 6 -4.37 3.32 9.12
N ALA A 7 -3.24 2.73 8.77
CA ALA A 7 -2.50 1.88 9.70
C ALA A 7 -1.03 1.75 9.32
N LYS A 8 -0.25 1.28 10.29
CA LYS A 8 1.16 0.96 10.20
C LYS A 8 1.35 -0.47 10.68
N ASP A 9 2.34 -1.15 10.12
CA ASP A 9 2.68 -2.52 10.51
C ASP A 9 2.90 -2.63 12.04
N PRO A 10 2.08 -3.42 12.75
CA PRO A 10 2.16 -3.54 14.20
C PRO A 10 3.35 -4.39 14.68
N GLU A 11 4.01 -5.14 13.79
CA GLU A 11 5.10 -6.06 14.14
C GLU A 11 6.50 -5.53 13.80
N THR A 12 6.65 -4.25 13.43
CA THR A 12 7.97 -3.70 13.09
C THR A 12 8.73 -3.17 14.33
N ASP A 13 10.03 -3.50 14.39
CA ASP A 13 11.05 -3.09 15.37
C ASP A 13 11.57 -1.64 15.24
N GLY A 14 10.86 -0.80 14.49
CA GLY A 14 11.11 0.64 14.35
C GLY A 14 11.85 1.10 13.08
N ALA A 15 12.49 0.22 12.31
CA ALA A 15 13.30 0.68 11.16
C ALA A 15 12.55 0.71 9.81
N ASN A 16 11.69 -0.28 9.53
CA ASN A 16 11.02 -0.41 8.22
C ASN A 16 9.56 -0.85 8.39
N CYS A 17 8.66 0.12 8.46
CA CYS A 17 7.26 -0.13 8.77
C CYS A 17 6.40 0.11 7.55
N PRO A 18 5.89 -0.94 6.89
CA PRO A 18 4.83 -0.79 5.91
C PRO A 18 3.69 0.05 6.45
N THR A 19 3.19 1.00 5.65
CA THR A 19 2.21 1.99 6.10
C THR A 19 1.20 2.28 5.00
N VAL A 20 -0.05 2.53 5.39
CA VAL A 20 -1.18 2.75 4.48
C VAL A 20 -1.83 4.08 4.81
N TRP A 21 -2.12 4.86 3.76
CA TRP A 21 -2.87 6.11 3.83
C TRP A 21 -3.93 6.16 2.73
N VAL A 22 -4.89 7.05 2.89
CA VAL A 22 -5.82 7.49 1.85
C VAL A 22 -5.54 8.96 1.56
N ASP A 23 -5.41 9.34 0.29
CA ASP A 23 -5.39 10.75 -0.14
C ASP A 23 -6.81 11.13 -0.57
N ASP A 24 -7.53 11.83 0.30
CA ASP A 24 -8.91 12.22 0.03
C ASP A 24 -9.00 13.31 -1.06
N GLU A 25 -7.95 14.10 -1.30
CA GLU A 25 -7.91 15.10 -2.36
C GLU A 25 -7.71 14.48 -3.74
N ASN A 26 -6.74 13.57 -3.87
CA ASN A 26 -6.42 12.92 -5.14
C ASN A 26 -7.25 11.64 -5.41
N GLN A 27 -8.02 11.18 -4.41
CA GLN A 27 -8.79 9.94 -4.45
C GLN A 27 -7.89 8.71 -4.69
N GLU A 28 -6.81 8.62 -3.91
CA GLU A 28 -5.78 7.59 -4.05
C GLU A 28 -5.58 6.80 -2.75
N ILE A 29 -5.20 5.53 -2.87
CA ILE A 29 -4.65 4.75 -1.77
C ILE A 29 -3.12 4.79 -1.89
N VAL A 30 -2.45 5.26 -0.85
CA VAL A 30 -0.99 5.37 -0.81
C VAL A 30 -0.42 4.28 0.08
N LEU A 31 0.55 3.54 -0.44
CA LEU A 31 1.15 2.39 0.22
C LEU A 31 2.67 2.55 0.30
N GLN A 32 3.22 2.46 1.51
CA GLN A 32 4.65 2.28 1.75
C GLN A 32 4.91 0.81 2.09
N GLY A 33 5.87 0.20 1.40
CA GLY A 33 6.32 -1.17 1.66
C GLY A 33 7.80 -1.35 1.32
N TRP A 34 8.27 -2.59 1.34
CA TRP A 34 9.63 -2.90 0.91
C TRP A 34 9.72 -2.91 -0.61
N LYS A 35 10.85 -2.48 -1.18
CA LYS A 35 11.07 -2.60 -2.62
C LYS A 35 11.05 -4.08 -3.03
N ALA A 36 10.40 -4.39 -4.15
CA ALA A 36 10.44 -5.72 -4.71
C ALA A 36 11.87 -6.09 -5.14
N ASP A 37 12.27 -7.34 -4.92
CA ASP A 37 13.46 -7.92 -5.54
C ASP A 37 13.23 -8.15 -7.05
N GLU A 38 14.30 -8.46 -7.77
CA GLU A 38 14.26 -8.65 -9.21
C GLU A 38 13.38 -9.84 -9.64
N GLU A 39 13.35 -10.91 -8.83
CA GLU A 39 12.51 -12.08 -9.09
C GLU A 39 11.02 -11.70 -9.01
N THR A 40 10.60 -11.04 -7.93
CA THR A 40 9.24 -10.54 -7.73
C THR A 40 8.87 -9.56 -8.83
N ARG A 41 9.76 -8.61 -9.17
CA ARG A 41 9.52 -7.64 -10.24
C ARG A 41 9.32 -8.33 -11.59
N THR A 42 10.15 -9.34 -11.90
CA THR A 42 10.05 -10.12 -13.14
C THR A 42 8.75 -10.91 -13.21
N ALA A 43 8.31 -11.47 -12.08
CA ALA A 43 7.02 -12.15 -12.01
C ALA A 43 5.85 -11.18 -12.30
N CYS A 44 5.88 -9.95 -11.78
CA CYS A 44 4.88 -8.91 -12.09
C CYS A 44 4.88 -8.50 -13.56
N LEU A 45 6.04 -8.50 -14.24
CA LEU A 45 6.13 -8.16 -15.66
C LEU A 45 5.35 -9.13 -16.57
N ARG A 46 4.98 -10.31 -16.08
CA ARG A 46 4.14 -11.27 -16.82
C ARG A 46 2.73 -10.78 -17.08
N THR A 47 2.22 -9.85 -16.26
CA THR A 47 0.87 -9.29 -16.43
C THR A 47 0.88 -7.94 -17.17
N GLY A 48 2.03 -7.27 -17.25
CA GLY A 48 2.16 -5.98 -17.95
C GLY A 48 3.50 -5.29 -17.69
N PRO A 49 3.85 -4.25 -18.48
CA PRO A 49 5.07 -3.47 -18.27
C PRO A 49 4.98 -2.65 -16.98
N ILE A 50 6.14 -2.36 -16.38
CA ILE A 50 6.28 -1.44 -15.23
C ILE A 50 7.18 -0.28 -15.69
N PRO A 51 6.61 0.88 -16.07
CA PRO A 51 7.33 2.10 -16.45
C PRO A 51 8.21 2.64 -15.31
N ASP A 52 9.14 3.54 -15.64
CA ASP A 52 10.04 4.17 -14.66
C ASP A 52 9.31 5.02 -13.60
N THR A 53 8.09 5.47 -13.90
CA THR A 53 7.23 6.20 -12.97
C THR A 53 6.45 5.28 -12.02
N GLU A 54 6.53 3.97 -12.18
CA GLU A 54 5.81 2.98 -11.39
C GLU A 54 6.77 2.11 -10.57
N ALA A 55 6.32 1.65 -9.40
CA ALA A 55 7.11 0.80 -8.53
C ALA A 55 6.26 -0.34 -7.95
N VAL A 56 6.88 -1.52 -7.83
CA VAL A 56 6.29 -2.64 -7.10
C VAL A 56 6.83 -2.62 -5.68
N VAL A 57 5.93 -2.53 -4.71
CA VAL A 57 6.23 -2.64 -3.29
C VAL A 57 5.64 -3.92 -2.73
N ARG A 58 6.35 -4.51 -1.77
CA ARG A 58 5.93 -5.68 -1.02
C ARG A 58 5.34 -5.24 0.32
N LEU A 59 4.15 -5.72 0.62
CA LEU A 59 3.52 -5.63 1.94
C LEU A 59 3.41 -7.03 2.54
N PRO A 60 3.64 -7.19 3.85
CA PRO A 60 3.43 -8.47 4.50
C PRO A 60 1.93 -8.77 4.58
N LEU A 61 1.54 -10.04 4.51
CA LEU A 61 0.12 -10.44 4.47
C LEU A 61 -0.69 -9.97 5.69
N ARG A 62 -0.05 -9.77 6.85
CA ARG A 62 -0.71 -9.19 8.04
C ARG A 62 -1.26 -7.78 7.82
N MET A 63 -0.71 -7.02 6.86
CA MET A 63 -1.23 -5.70 6.46
C MET A 63 -2.52 -5.78 5.63
N ALA A 64 -3.00 -6.98 5.26
CA ALA A 64 -4.20 -7.10 4.44
C ALA A 64 -5.46 -6.50 5.10
N ALA A 65 -5.53 -6.49 6.44
CA ALA A 65 -6.62 -5.80 7.15
C ALA A 65 -6.54 -4.27 6.97
N ALA A 66 -5.35 -3.69 7.08
CA ALA A 66 -5.14 -2.26 6.86
C ALA A 66 -5.46 -1.83 5.42
N VAL A 67 -5.09 -2.65 4.43
CA VAL A 67 -5.42 -2.38 3.02
C VAL A 67 -6.93 -2.43 2.80
N ARG A 68 -7.63 -3.41 3.41
CA ARG A 68 -9.10 -3.47 3.35
C ARG A 68 -9.76 -2.23 3.96
N GLU A 69 -9.30 -1.80 5.13
CA GLU A 69 -9.81 -0.58 5.77
C GLU A 69 -9.59 0.67 4.90
N ALA A 70 -8.45 0.75 4.20
CA ALA A 70 -8.21 1.82 3.24
C ALA A 70 -9.17 1.77 2.06
N CYS A 71 -9.49 0.57 1.54
CA CYS A 71 -10.51 0.40 0.51
C CYS A 71 -11.90 0.82 1.01
N ASP A 72 -12.31 0.35 2.19
CA ASP A 72 -13.60 0.69 2.79
C ASP A 72 -13.75 2.22 2.97
N ALA A 73 -12.66 2.88 3.38
CA ALA A 73 -12.60 4.31 3.53
C ALA A 73 -12.63 5.05 2.18
N ALA A 74 -12.00 4.51 1.14
CA ALA A 74 -12.03 5.07 -0.22
C ALA A 74 -13.42 4.93 -0.86
N ASP A 75 -14.13 3.82 -0.59
CA ASP A 75 -15.49 3.59 -1.06
C ASP A 75 -16.54 4.47 -0.34
N GLY A 76 -16.14 5.26 0.66
CA GLY A 76 -17.05 6.00 1.53
C GLY A 76 -17.91 5.08 2.41
N THR A 77 -17.61 3.78 2.45
CA THR A 77 -18.27 2.77 3.27
C THR A 77 -17.64 2.73 4.65
N ALA A 78 -17.34 3.90 5.22
CA ALA A 78 -17.00 4.00 6.63
C ALA A 78 -18.16 3.40 7.42
N VAL A 79 -18.01 2.15 7.85
CA VAL A 79 -18.94 1.48 8.75
C VAL A 79 -18.98 2.36 10.00
N ARG A 80 -20.12 3.02 10.19
CA ARG A 80 -20.46 3.71 11.42
C ARG A 80 -20.54 2.72 12.58
#